data_AF-A0ABD6F394-F1
#
_entry.id   AF-A0ABD6F394-F1
#
_cell.length_a   1.000
_cell.length_b   1.000
_cell.length_c   1.000
_cell.angle_alpha   90.00
_cell.angle_beta   90.00
_cell.angle_gamma   90.00
#
_symmetry.space_group_name_H-M   'P 1'
#
loop_
_entity.id
_entity.type
_entity.pdbx_description
1 polymer ?
#
loop_
_entity_poly.entity_id
_entity_poly.type
_entity_poly.pdbx_seq_one_letter_code
_entity_poly.pdbx_strand_id
1 'polypeptide(L)'
;MNMAANQSESSALTKYVIDELVSTEQVYVRELTSIVDFYIRPFDAPENQSHIPATIRGRSATIFGNISEILEFHDEHLLKDFLKASDSVIEICQCF
;
A
#
# COMPACT_ATOMS: atom_id res chain seq x y z
N MET A 1 -15.35 16.50 -35.83
CA MET A 1 -14.82 15.66 -34.74
C MET A 1 -14.68 16.59 -33.53
N ASN A 2 -15.60 16.49 -32.57
CA ASN A 2 -15.94 17.60 -31.65
C ASN A 2 -15.03 17.62 -30.41
N MET A 3 -14.56 18.81 -30.01
CA MET A 3 -13.73 19.05 -28.82
C MET A 3 -14.35 18.51 -27.51
N ALA A 4 -15.68 18.45 -27.42
CA ALA A 4 -16.40 17.89 -26.27
C ALA A 4 -16.20 16.38 -26.09
N ALA A 5 -16.10 15.61 -27.19
CA ALA A 5 -15.85 14.16 -27.13
C ALA A 5 -14.42 13.86 -26.65
N ASN A 6 -13.45 14.69 -27.07
CA ASN A 6 -12.06 14.57 -26.67
C ASN A 6 -11.85 14.96 -25.19
N GLN A 7 -12.61 15.95 -24.68
CA GLN A 7 -12.62 16.30 -23.25
C GLN A 7 -13.28 15.22 -22.37
N SER A 8 -14.37 14.58 -22.83
CA SER A 8 -14.99 13.47 -22.10
C SER A 8 -14.13 12.21 -22.09
N GLU A 9 -13.43 11.90 -23.18
CA GLU A 9 -12.46 10.79 -23.23
C GLU A 9 -11.27 11.05 -22.31
N SER A 10 -10.73 12.27 -22.30
CA SER A 10 -9.69 12.67 -21.35
C SER A 10 -10.15 12.53 -19.90
N SER A 11 -11.37 12.94 -19.57
CA SER A 11 -11.92 12.81 -18.21
C SER A 11 -12.14 11.35 -17.80
N ALA A 12 -12.57 10.48 -18.72
CA ALA A 12 -12.76 9.06 -18.45
C ALA A 12 -11.43 8.34 -18.21
N LEU A 13 -10.40 8.66 -19.01
CA LEU A 13 -9.06 8.13 -18.82
C LEU A 13 -8.46 8.57 -17.48
N THR A 14 -8.63 9.84 -17.12
CA THR A 14 -8.18 10.37 -15.82
C THR A 14 -8.83 9.63 -14.67
N LYS A 15 -10.14 9.39 -14.72
CA LYS A 15 -10.83 8.63 -13.68
C LYS A 15 -10.33 7.19 -13.61
N TYR A 16 -10.13 6.52 -14.75
CA TYR A 16 -9.57 5.17 -14.79
C TYR A 16 -8.21 5.08 -14.09
N VAL A 17 -7.31 6.05 -14.34
CA VAL A 17 -5.98 6.09 -13.72
C VAL A 17 -6.07 6.29 -12.21
N ILE A 18 -6.95 7.17 -11.72
CA ILE A 18 -7.16 7.36 -10.28
C ILE A 18 -7.75 6.11 -9.64
N ASP A 19 -8.76 5.51 -10.25
CA ASP A 19 -9.39 4.29 -9.75
C ASP A 19 -8.37 3.12 -9.69
N GLU A 20 -7.50 3.01 -10.70
CA GLU A 20 -6.39 2.04 -10.72
C GLU A 20 -5.37 2.32 -9.61
N LEU A 21 -4.98 3.59 -9.40
CA LEU A 21 -4.07 3.99 -8.31
C LEU A 21 -4.63 3.60 -6.94
N VAL A 22 -5.88 3.94 -6.66
CA VAL A 22 -6.54 3.61 -5.38
C VAL A 22 -6.66 2.09 -5.20
N SER A 23 -7.09 1.38 -6.24
CA SER A 23 -7.26 -0.08 -6.20
C SER A 23 -5.93 -0.81 -5.97
N THR A 24 -4.88 -0.40 -6.68
CA THR A 24 -3.55 -0.99 -6.52
C THR A 24 -2.93 -0.65 -5.17
N GLU A 25 -3.21 0.52 -4.61
CA GLU A 25 -2.81 0.88 -3.24
C GLU A 25 -3.52 0.01 -2.18
N GLN A 26 -4.83 -0.23 -2.32
CA GLN A 26 -5.56 -1.15 -1.44
C GLN A 26 -4.99 -2.57 -1.50
N VAL A 27 -4.60 -3.02 -2.69
CA VAL A 27 -3.91 -4.29 -2.89
C VAL A 27 -2.57 -4.27 -2.17
N TYR A 28 -1.76 -3.24 -2.37
CA TYR A 28 -0.45 -3.10 -1.74
C TYR A 28 -0.52 -3.18 -0.21
N VAL A 29 -1.40 -2.40 0.41
CA VAL A 29 -1.64 -2.43 1.87
C VAL A 29 -2.03 -3.83 2.33
N ARG A 30 -2.96 -4.50 1.64
CA ARG A 30 -3.37 -5.87 2.00
C ARG A 30 -2.22 -6.88 1.92
N GLU A 31 -1.39 -6.78 0.89
CA GLU A 31 -0.23 -7.69 0.74
C GLU A 31 0.82 -7.40 1.84
N LEU A 32 1.08 -6.13 2.18
CA LEU A 32 1.96 -5.77 3.30
C LEU A 32 1.42 -6.29 4.64
N THR A 33 0.12 -6.15 4.90
CA THR A 33 -0.55 -6.71 6.08
C THR A 33 -0.34 -8.22 6.15
N SER A 34 -0.46 -8.92 5.03
CA SER A 34 -0.22 -10.36 4.96
C SER A 34 1.23 -10.73 5.31
N ILE A 35 2.21 -9.94 4.87
CA ILE A 35 3.61 -10.14 5.26
C ILE A 35 3.78 -9.96 6.78
N VAL A 36 3.20 -8.89 7.35
CA VAL A 36 3.27 -8.63 8.78
C VAL A 36 2.61 -9.76 9.58
N ASP A 37 1.43 -10.20 9.19
CA ASP A 37 0.62 -11.15 9.93
C ASP A 37 1.13 -12.58 9.84
N PHE A 38 1.62 -13.00 8.67
CA PHE A 38 1.98 -14.40 8.43
C PHE A 38 3.49 -14.66 8.42
N TYR A 39 4.32 -13.62 8.39
CA TYR A 39 5.77 -13.77 8.44
C TYR A 39 6.41 -13.02 9.60
N ILE A 40 6.21 -11.71 9.75
CA ILE A 40 6.92 -10.92 10.76
C ILE A 40 6.47 -11.29 12.17
N ARG A 41 5.16 -11.21 12.45
CA ARG A 41 4.63 -11.56 13.77
C ARG A 41 4.95 -13.01 14.15
N PRO A 42 4.78 -14.02 13.27
CA PRO A 42 5.21 -15.39 13.58
C PRO A 42 6.71 -15.54 13.75
N PHE A 43 7.53 -14.81 13.00
CA PHE A 43 8.99 -14.85 13.13
C PHE A 43 9.45 -14.34 14.50
N ASP A 44 8.78 -13.32 15.04
CA ASP A 44 9.10 -12.72 16.35
C ASP A 44 8.40 -13.43 17.52
N ALA A 45 7.40 -14.27 17.24
CA ALA A 45 6.65 -15.00 18.26
C ALA A 45 7.58 -15.94 19.07
N PRO A 46 7.58 -15.88 20.43
CA PRO A 46 8.43 -16.71 21.29
C PRO A 46 8.31 -18.22 21.02
N GLU A 47 7.09 -18.70 20.76
CA GLU A 47 6.77 -20.09 20.45
C GLU A 47 7.45 -20.60 19.17
N ASN A 48 7.74 -19.71 18.22
CA ASN A 48 8.35 -20.08 16.94
C ASN A 48 9.88 -20.00 16.95
N GLN A 49 10.49 -19.36 17.97
CA GLN A 49 11.94 -19.11 18.00
C GLN A 49 12.78 -20.40 17.93
N SER A 50 12.25 -21.52 18.45
CA SER A 50 12.90 -22.83 18.40
C SER A 50 13.01 -23.39 16.98
N HIS A 51 12.08 -23.00 16.09
CA HIS A 51 12.04 -23.40 14.68
C HIS A 51 12.86 -22.48 13.77
N ILE A 52 13.23 -21.29 14.25
CA ILE A 52 14.05 -20.33 13.51
C ILE A 52 15.55 -20.67 13.66
N PRO A 53 16.31 -20.74 12.54
CA PRO A 53 17.75 -20.93 12.59
C PRO A 53 18.46 -19.89 13.47
N ALA A 54 19.41 -20.34 14.29
CA ALA A 54 20.10 -19.48 15.25
C ALA A 54 20.85 -18.28 14.61
N THR A 55 21.26 -18.41 13.34
CA THR A 55 21.95 -17.36 12.58
C THR A 55 21.08 -16.14 12.28
N ILE A 56 19.76 -16.29 12.31
CA ILE A 56 18.80 -15.23 11.99
C ILE A 56 17.84 -14.91 13.13
N ARG A 57 17.86 -15.68 14.23
CA ARG A 57 17.02 -15.44 15.40
C ARG A 57 17.20 -14.01 15.93
N GLY A 58 16.10 -13.32 16.21
CA GLY A 58 16.11 -11.93 16.68
C GLY A 58 16.59 -10.90 15.65
N ARG A 59 16.79 -11.30 14.36
CA ARG A 59 17.20 -10.39 13.27
C ARG A 59 16.03 -9.98 12.37
N SER A 60 14.82 -9.92 12.92
CA SER A 60 13.58 -9.55 12.21
C SER A 60 13.75 -8.25 11.43
N ALA A 61 14.23 -7.19 12.08
CA ALA A 61 14.50 -5.89 11.43
C ALA A 61 15.52 -5.96 10.28
N THR A 62 16.46 -6.91 10.28
CA THR A 62 17.38 -7.10 9.14
C THR A 62 16.73 -7.82 7.97
N ILE A 63 15.83 -8.78 8.25
CA ILE A 63 15.17 -9.60 7.24
C ILE A 63 14.03 -8.83 6.58
N PHE A 64 13.21 -8.17 7.38
CA PHE A 64 11.98 -7.53 6.94
C PHE A 64 12.13 -6.01 6.79
N GLY A 65 13.25 -5.43 7.21
CA GLY A 65 13.47 -3.99 7.13
C GLY A 65 12.40 -3.21 7.88
N ASN A 66 11.93 -2.13 7.28
CA ASN A 66 10.90 -1.24 7.80
C ASN A 66 9.49 -1.53 7.24
N ILE A 67 9.20 -2.77 6.83
CA ILE A 67 7.89 -3.14 6.24
C ILE A 67 6.71 -2.73 7.13
N SER A 68 6.82 -2.87 8.46
CA SER A 68 5.73 -2.49 9.37
C SER A 68 5.50 -0.98 9.40
N GLU A 69 6.55 -0.17 9.31
CA GLU A 69 6.46 1.30 9.26
C GLU A 69 5.87 1.77 7.91
N ILE A 70 6.26 1.10 6.82
CA ILE A 70 5.70 1.34 5.48
C ILE A 70 4.20 0.98 5.49
N LEU A 71 3.81 -0.19 6.02
CA LEU A 71 2.41 -0.57 6.14
C LEU A 71 1.61 0.47 6.92
N GLU A 72 2.11 0.88 8.10
CA GLU A 72 1.44 1.88 8.94
C GLU A 72 1.21 3.18 8.19
N PHE A 73 2.24 3.70 7.50
CA PHE A 73 2.09 4.92 6.71
C PHE A 73 1.06 4.76 5.58
N HIS A 74 1.15 3.68 4.82
CA HIS A 74 0.29 3.46 3.66
C HIS A 74 -1.16 3.20 4.06
N ASP A 75 -1.42 2.44 5.13
CA ASP A 75 -2.78 2.13 5.59
C ASP A 75 -3.42 3.29 6.37
N GLU A 76 -2.67 3.89 7.31
CA GLU A 76 -3.23 4.87 8.23
C GLU A 76 -3.29 6.28 7.64
N HIS A 77 -2.47 6.58 6.62
CA HIS A 77 -2.38 7.91 6.00
C HIS A 77 -2.64 7.87 4.49
N LEU A 78 -1.74 7.28 3.70
CA LEU A 78 -1.74 7.48 2.23
C LEU A 78 -3.02 6.95 1.56
N LEU A 79 -3.41 5.72 1.86
CA LEU A 79 -4.62 5.11 1.31
C LEU A 79 -5.88 5.89 1.71
N LYS A 80 -5.95 6.37 2.96
CA LYS A 80 -7.10 7.17 3.41
C LYS A 80 -7.18 8.50 2.68
N ASP A 81 -6.05 9.12 2.36
CA ASP A 81 -6.01 10.37 1.62
C ASP A 81 -6.35 10.15 0.14
N PHE A 82 -5.88 9.06 -0.48
CA PHE A 82 -6.33 8.66 -1.83
C PHE A 82 -7.83 8.41 -1.91
N LEU A 83 -8.42 7.74 -0.92
CA LEU A 83 -9.86 7.48 -0.88
C LEU A 83 -10.68 8.77 -0.75
N LYS A 84 -10.16 9.80 -0.08
CA LYS A 84 -10.83 11.12 0.02
C LYS A 84 -10.68 11.92 -1.28
N ALA A 85 -9.54 11.79 -1.95
CA ALA A 85 -9.18 12.57 -3.13
C ALA A 85 -9.58 11.91 -4.46
N SER A 86 -10.22 10.74 -4.45
CA SER A 86 -10.42 9.88 -5.64
C SER A 86 -11.21 10.52 -6.79
N ASP A 87 -11.90 11.64 -6.54
CA ASP A 87 -12.67 12.36 -7.54
C ASP A 87 -11.93 13.58 -8.12
N SER A 88 -10.68 13.85 -7.71
CA SER A 88 -9.91 15.02 -8.11
C SER A 88 -8.42 14.72 -8.28
N VAL A 89 -7.91 14.89 -9.51
CA VAL A 89 -6.45 14.80 -9.79
C VAL A 89 -5.64 15.76 -8.93
N ILE A 90 -6.15 16.98 -8.73
CA ILE A 90 -5.43 18.01 -7.99
C ILE A 90 -5.27 17.59 -6.52
N GLU A 91 -6.32 16.99 -5.94
CA GLU A 91 -6.27 16.50 -4.56
C GLU A 91 -5.36 15.27 -4.45
N ILE A 92 -5.39 14.34 -5.43
CA ILE A 92 -4.45 13.21 -5.48
C ILE A 92 -3.00 13.71 -5.53
N CYS A 93 -2.71 14.74 -6.32
CA CYS A 93 -1.37 15.32 -6.40
C CYS A 93 -0.91 15.97 -5.07
N GLN A 94 -1.83 16.36 -4.19
CA GLN A 94 -1.50 16.95 -2.88
C GLN A 94 -1.25 15.89 -1.80
N CYS A 95 -1.53 14.62 -2.08
CA CYS A 95 -1.21 13.51 -1.18
C CYS A 95 0.29 13.14 -1.17
N PHE A 96 1.09 13.71 -2.09
CA PHE A 96 2.53 13.48 -2.24
C PHE A 96 3.33 14.77 -1.96
#